data_AF-A0A2G5VGG2-F1
#
_entry.id   AF-A0A2G5VGG2-F1
#
_cell.length_a   1.000
_cell.length_b   1.000
_cell.length_c   1.000
_cell.angle_alpha   90.00
_cell.angle_beta   90.00
_cell.angle_gamma   90.00
#
_symmetry.space_group_name_H-M   'P 1'
#
loop_
_entity.id
_entity.type
_entity.pdbx_description
1 polymer ?
#
loop_
_entity_poly.entity_id
_entity_poly.type
_entity_poly.pdbx_seq_one_letter_code
_entity_poly.pdbx_strand_id
1 'polypeptide(L)'
;MPVEGPKMAIVTALLPVPLSVYVFAFAVIFFPRLVLTRHFWSDEQRREFFQLEVTKALISGEQLLSTFGSPSPSDENKLKPMDKLDTSEMLLVHGMHSMYPLPGAKRRIEKRMEALRALDNLMPSAIDGFNERQLIFNCYIRKIDIGKKSESEMRDSLRQYVKFTSRMPNNVYLYASPLFKQK
;
A
#
# COMPACT_ATOMS: atom_id res chain seq x y z
N MET A 1 2.47 -20.62 -14.52
CA MET A 1 1.22 -21.38 -14.29
C MET A 1 0.32 -20.53 -13.41
N PRO A 2 -0.90 -20.17 -13.84
CA PRO A 2 -1.74 -19.23 -13.12
C PRO A 2 -2.39 -19.91 -11.90
N VAL A 3 -2.23 -19.32 -10.73
CA VAL A 3 -2.76 -19.81 -9.43
C VAL A 3 -4.19 -19.32 -9.19
N GLU A 4 -4.98 -19.18 -10.26
CA GLU A 4 -6.31 -18.55 -10.25
C GLU A 4 -7.46 -19.56 -10.04
N GLY A 5 -7.16 -20.86 -10.19
CA GLY A 5 -8.12 -21.96 -10.08
C GLY A 5 -8.97 -21.96 -8.80
N PRO A 6 -8.40 -21.78 -7.59
CA PRO A 6 -9.17 -21.90 -6.36
C PRO A 6 -10.21 -20.78 -6.17
N LYS A 7 -9.92 -19.57 -6.66
CA LYS A 7 -10.78 -18.39 -6.44
C LYS A 7 -11.94 -18.35 -7.43
N MET A 8 -11.69 -18.73 -8.68
CA MET A 8 -12.74 -18.84 -9.69
C MET A 8 -13.70 -20.00 -9.38
N ALA A 9 -13.19 -21.12 -8.85
CA ALA A 9 -14.03 -22.26 -8.45
C ALA A 9 -15.08 -21.89 -7.39
N ILE A 10 -14.74 -21.03 -6.42
CA ILE A 10 -15.67 -20.56 -5.38
C ILE A 10 -16.82 -19.75 -5.98
N VAL A 11 -16.50 -18.84 -6.92
CA VAL A 11 -17.51 -18.01 -7.60
C VAL A 11 -18.42 -18.88 -8.47
N THR A 12 -17.85 -19.82 -9.23
CA THR A 12 -18.63 -20.75 -10.08
C THR A 12 -19.50 -21.71 -9.28
N ALA A 13 -19.07 -22.11 -8.07
CA ALA A 13 -19.84 -22.98 -7.18
C ALA A 13 -20.97 -22.26 -6.42
N LEU A 14 -20.82 -20.96 -6.12
CA LEU A 14 -21.81 -20.18 -5.37
C LEU A 14 -22.88 -19.53 -6.25
N LEU A 15 -22.58 -19.23 -7.51
CA LEU A 15 -23.51 -18.60 -8.46
C LEU A 15 -24.83 -19.39 -8.72
N PRO A 16 -24.82 -20.75 -8.76
CA PRO A 16 -26.04 -21.53 -8.99
C PRO A 16 -26.88 -21.74 -7.73
N VAL A 17 -26.42 -21.31 -6.55
CA VAL A 17 -27.15 -21.49 -5.30
C VAL A 17 -28.36 -20.53 -5.27
N PRO A 18 -29.60 -21.02 -5.12
CA PRO A 18 -30.77 -20.15 -5.02
C PRO A 18 -30.57 -19.15 -3.86
N LEU A 19 -31.00 -17.90 -4.06
CA LEU A 19 -30.83 -16.77 -3.13
C LEU A 19 -29.42 -16.15 -3.03
N SER A 20 -28.35 -16.82 -3.47
CA SER A 20 -27.00 -16.23 -3.45
C SER A 20 -26.86 -15.07 -4.43
N VAL A 21 -27.60 -15.11 -5.54
CA VAL A 21 -27.67 -14.04 -6.54
C VAL A 21 -28.14 -12.71 -5.92
N TYR A 22 -29.04 -12.73 -4.93
CA TYR A 22 -29.45 -11.50 -4.23
C TYR A 22 -28.35 -10.96 -3.32
N VAL A 23 -27.58 -11.84 -2.66
CA VAL A 23 -26.43 -11.43 -1.83
C VAL A 23 -25.33 -10.86 -2.72
N PHE A 24 -25.05 -11.47 -3.87
CA PHE A 24 -24.12 -10.94 -4.86
C PHE A 24 -24.62 -9.64 -5.47
N ALA A 25 -25.88 -9.53 -5.87
CA ALA A 25 -26.46 -8.30 -6.41
C ALA A 25 -26.45 -7.18 -5.38
N PHE A 26 -26.81 -7.46 -4.12
CA PHE A 26 -26.72 -6.53 -3.00
C PHE A 26 -25.26 -6.08 -2.79
N ALA A 27 -24.32 -7.02 -2.77
CA ALA A 27 -22.92 -6.69 -2.63
C ALA A 27 -22.35 -5.93 -3.84
N VAL A 28 -22.84 -6.16 -5.06
CA VAL A 28 -22.48 -5.36 -6.25
C VAL A 28 -23.05 -3.95 -6.17
N ILE A 29 -24.30 -3.77 -5.73
CA ILE A 29 -24.97 -2.48 -5.63
C ILE A 29 -24.36 -1.62 -4.52
N PHE A 30 -24.18 -2.20 -3.32
CA PHE A 30 -23.76 -1.46 -2.13
C PHE A 30 -22.25 -1.52 -1.86
N PHE A 31 -21.57 -2.58 -2.32
CA PHE A 31 -20.13 -2.78 -2.15
C PHE A 31 -19.44 -3.11 -3.48
N PRO A 32 -19.67 -2.33 -4.56
CA PRO A 32 -19.14 -2.64 -5.90
C PRO A 32 -17.63 -2.84 -5.89
N ARG A 33 -16.93 -2.13 -5.00
CA ARG A 33 -15.47 -2.17 -4.84
C ARG A 33 -14.92 -3.48 -4.28
N LEU A 34 -15.74 -4.30 -3.60
CA LEU A 34 -15.35 -5.61 -3.06
C LEU A 34 -15.67 -6.76 -4.04
N VAL A 35 -16.73 -6.62 -4.84
CA VAL A 35 -17.27 -7.71 -5.68
C VAL A 35 -16.79 -7.63 -7.13
N LEU A 36 -16.73 -6.42 -7.70
CA LEU A 36 -16.16 -6.22 -9.03
C LEU A 36 -14.64 -6.21 -8.88
N THR A 37 -14.06 -7.39 -9.05
CA THR A 37 -12.61 -7.60 -9.04
C THR A 37 -11.91 -6.53 -9.89
N ARG A 38 -10.66 -6.21 -9.52
CA ARG A 38 -9.71 -5.29 -10.18
C ARG A 38 -9.70 -5.29 -11.72
N HIS A 39 -10.24 -6.32 -12.38
CA HIS A 39 -10.40 -6.43 -13.83
C HIS A 39 -11.48 -5.53 -14.45
N PHE A 40 -12.49 -5.11 -13.68
CA PHE A 40 -13.60 -4.30 -14.21
C PHE A 40 -13.43 -2.79 -14.00
N TRP A 41 -12.34 -2.37 -13.38
CA TRP A 41 -12.10 -0.95 -13.14
C TRP A 41 -11.41 -0.32 -14.34
N SER A 42 -11.85 0.87 -14.74
CA SER A 42 -11.07 1.70 -15.66
C SER A 42 -9.75 2.11 -15.02
N ASP A 43 -8.78 2.52 -15.84
CA ASP A 43 -7.48 3.00 -15.33
C ASP A 43 -7.66 4.23 -14.42
N GLU A 44 -8.61 5.10 -14.74
CA GLU A 44 -9.00 6.27 -13.94
C GLU A 44 -9.55 5.86 -12.56
N GLN A 45 -10.54 4.96 -12.52
CA GLN A 45 -11.13 4.47 -11.26
C GLN A 45 -10.08 3.81 -10.37
N ARG A 46 -9.15 3.07 -10.98
CA ARG A 46 -8.05 2.43 -10.26
C ARG A 46 -7.06 3.44 -9.70
N ARG A 47 -6.73 4.47 -10.47
CA ARG A 47 -5.88 5.58 -10.02
C ARG A 47 -6.52 6.31 -8.85
N GLU A 48 -7.81 6.65 -8.94
CA GLU A 48 -8.56 7.32 -7.87
C GLU A 48 -8.58 6.49 -6.59
N PHE A 49 -8.84 5.18 -6.70
CA PHE A 49 -8.84 4.30 -5.54
C PHE A 49 -7.46 4.23 -4.89
N PHE A 50 -6.40 4.05 -5.67
CA PHE A 50 -5.04 4.02 -5.14
C PHE A 50 -4.68 5.34 -4.48
N GLN A 51 -5.02 6.46 -5.10
CA GLN A 51 -4.78 7.78 -4.50
C GLN A 51 -5.48 7.91 -3.14
N LEU A 52 -6.75 7.53 -3.05
CA LEU A 52 -7.51 7.58 -1.81
C LEU A 52 -6.89 6.71 -0.70
N GLU A 53 -6.42 5.51 -1.04
CA GLU A 53 -5.73 4.63 -0.10
C GLU A 53 -4.35 5.15 0.30
N VAL A 54 -3.63 5.83 -0.60
CA VAL A 54 -2.38 6.53 -0.27
C VAL A 54 -2.64 7.68 0.70
N THR A 55 -3.64 8.52 0.42
CA THR A 55 -3.98 9.66 1.29
C THR A 55 -4.33 9.19 2.70
N LYS A 56 -5.17 8.16 2.86
CA LYS A 56 -5.48 7.59 4.19
C LYS A 56 -4.23 7.08 4.90
N ALA A 57 -3.36 6.37 4.19
CA ALA A 57 -2.13 5.84 4.75
C ALA A 57 -1.18 6.96 5.22
N LEU A 58 -1.08 8.05 4.46
CA LEU A 58 -0.28 9.22 4.83
C LEU A 58 -0.85 9.92 6.06
N ILE A 59 -2.17 10.11 6.14
CA ILE A 59 -2.82 10.67 7.34
C ILE A 59 -2.53 9.81 8.58
N SER A 60 -2.65 8.48 8.48
CA SER A 60 -2.30 7.58 9.59
C SER A 60 -0.82 7.67 9.95
N GLY A 61 0.06 7.82 8.96
CA GLY A 61 1.49 8.01 9.16
C GLY A 61 1.81 9.33 9.86
N GLU A 62 1.22 10.45 9.43
CA GLU A 62 1.38 11.76 10.06
C GLU A 62 0.88 11.78 11.51
N GLN A 63 -0.28 11.17 11.76
CA GLN A 63 -0.81 10.98 13.11
C GLN A 63 0.19 10.21 13.98
N LEU A 64 0.76 9.12 13.46
CA LEU A 64 1.76 8.34 14.17
C LEU A 64 3.06 9.11 14.41
N LEU A 65 3.54 9.89 13.43
CA LEU A 65 4.73 10.70 13.60
C LEU A 65 4.51 11.85 14.60
N SER A 66 3.29 12.36 14.72
CA SER A 66 2.95 13.40 15.70
C SER A 66 3.04 12.93 17.14
N THR A 67 2.77 11.64 17.42
CA THR A 67 2.98 11.06 18.77
C THR A 67 4.45 11.01 19.17
N PHE A 68 5.36 11.05 18.17
CA PHE A 68 6.81 11.09 18.37
C PHE A 68 7.41 12.50 18.30
N GLY A 69 6.58 13.55 18.21
CA GLY A 69 7.03 14.94 18.15
C GLY A 69 7.67 15.33 16.81
N SER A 70 7.11 14.85 15.69
CA SER A 70 7.55 15.16 14.32
C SER A 70 9.02 14.80 14.05
N PRO A 71 9.39 13.51 14.19
CA PRO A 71 10.76 13.06 13.99
C PRO A 71 11.22 13.25 12.54
N SER A 72 12.47 13.64 12.37
CA SER A 72 13.15 13.67 11.07
C SER A 72 13.57 12.25 10.65
N PRO A 73 13.77 11.97 9.35
CA PRO A 73 14.40 10.72 8.89
C PRO A 73 15.76 10.41 9.56
N SER A 74 16.45 11.42 10.09
CA SER A 74 17.71 11.29 10.85
C SER A 74 17.53 10.94 12.33
N ASP A 75 16.31 11.02 12.86
CA ASP A 75 16.01 10.87 14.28
C ASP A 75 15.67 9.41 14.63
N GLU A 76 16.55 8.48 14.27
CA GLU A 76 16.31 7.03 14.43
C GLU A 76 16.00 6.64 15.87
N ASN A 77 16.59 7.35 16.84
CA ASN A 77 16.41 7.10 18.27
C ASN A 77 15.01 7.48 18.81
N LYS A 78 14.26 8.32 18.10
CA LYS A 78 12.89 8.70 18.48
C LYS A 78 11.85 7.71 17.97
N LEU A 79 12.15 7.01 16.88
CA LEU A 79 11.25 6.06 16.24
C LEU A 79 11.32 4.70 16.94
N LYS A 80 10.19 4.26 17.49
CA LYS A 80 10.11 2.96 18.14
C LYS A 80 10.16 1.85 17.09
N PRO A 81 10.90 0.74 17.33
CA PRO A 81 10.71 -0.47 16.53
C PRO A 81 9.31 -1.04 16.76
N MET A 82 8.82 -1.84 15.81
CA MET A 82 7.45 -2.36 15.80
C MET A 82 7.06 -3.16 17.07
N ASP A 83 8.04 -3.81 17.72
CA ASP A 83 7.82 -4.57 18.95
C ASP A 83 7.57 -3.72 20.19
N LYS A 84 7.96 -2.44 20.15
CA LYS A 84 7.80 -1.48 21.24
C LYS A 84 6.61 -0.55 21.07
N LEU A 85 5.81 -0.74 20.02
CA LEU A 85 4.61 0.05 19.76
C LEU A 85 3.45 -0.41 20.65
N ASP A 86 2.70 0.56 21.16
CA ASP A 86 1.43 0.30 21.85
C ASP A 86 0.31 -0.07 20.85
N THR A 87 -0.86 -0.44 21.38
CA THR A 87 -2.01 -0.86 20.56
C THR A 87 -2.51 0.25 19.64
N SER A 88 -2.52 1.51 20.08
CA SER A 88 -2.98 2.65 19.29
C SER A 88 -2.00 2.96 18.15
N GLU A 89 -0.71 3.00 18.47
CA GLU A 89 0.37 3.17 17.51
C GLU A 89 0.36 2.05 16.45
N MET A 90 0.11 0.80 16.88
CA MET A 90 -0.01 -0.34 15.96
C MET A 90 -1.20 -0.20 15.00
N LEU A 91 -2.34 0.32 15.46
CA LEU A 91 -3.49 0.60 14.57
C LEU A 91 -3.15 1.64 13.50
N LEU A 92 -2.36 2.66 13.86
CA LEU A 92 -1.88 3.65 12.89
C LEU A 92 -0.88 3.05 11.89
N VAL A 93 0.01 2.16 12.34
CA VAL A 93 0.89 1.38 11.43
C VAL A 93 0.06 0.55 10.46
N HIS A 94 -1.02 -0.08 10.94
CA HIS A 94 -1.96 -0.82 10.08
C HIS A 94 -2.59 0.06 9.00
N GLY A 95 -3.05 1.26 9.38
CA GLY A 95 -3.57 2.26 8.44
C GLY A 95 -2.52 2.69 7.41
N MET A 96 -1.31 3.00 7.88
CA MET A 96 -0.17 3.42 7.04
C MET A 96 0.22 2.35 6.00
N HIS A 97 0.15 1.08 6.36
CA HIS A 97 0.45 -0.02 5.43
C HIS A 97 -0.78 -0.53 4.66
N SER A 98 -1.96 0.08 4.87
CA SER A 98 -3.27 -0.37 4.35
C SER A 98 -3.50 -1.87 4.59
N MET A 99 -3.22 -2.33 5.81
CA MET A 99 -3.34 -3.73 6.21
C MET A 99 -4.31 -3.90 7.38
N TYR A 100 -5.23 -4.85 7.27
CA TYR A 100 -6.14 -5.18 8.37
C TYR A 100 -5.39 -5.73 9.61
N PRO A 101 -5.81 -5.35 10.83
CA PRO A 101 -5.24 -5.82 12.10
C PRO A 101 -5.74 -7.23 12.44
N LEU A 102 -5.29 -8.22 11.66
CA LEU A 102 -5.58 -9.63 11.88
C LEU A 102 -4.48 -10.30 12.72
N PRO A 103 -4.75 -11.45 13.39
CA PRO A 103 -3.71 -12.24 14.03
C PRO A 103 -2.52 -12.50 13.10
N GLY A 104 -1.29 -12.32 13.60
CA GLY A 104 -0.07 -12.39 12.78
C GLY A 104 0.23 -11.15 11.93
N ALA A 105 -0.52 -10.06 12.13
CA ALA A 105 -0.33 -8.74 11.55
C ALA A 105 1.13 -8.27 11.49
N LYS A 106 1.84 -8.27 12.64
CA LYS A 106 3.24 -7.83 12.74
C LYS A 106 4.14 -8.54 11.73
N ARG A 107 4.11 -9.87 11.74
CA ARG A 107 4.88 -10.70 10.80
C ARG A 107 4.53 -10.43 9.33
N ARG A 108 3.27 -10.09 9.04
CA ARG A 108 2.85 -9.73 7.68
C ARG A 108 3.42 -8.38 7.24
N ILE A 109 3.48 -7.41 8.15
CA ILE A 109 4.08 -6.09 7.89
C ILE A 109 5.60 -6.24 7.71
N GLU A 110 6.29 -7.01 8.54
CA GLU A 110 7.71 -7.35 8.36
C GLU A 110 8.00 -7.93 6.98
N LYS A 111 7.31 -9.00 6.60
CA LYS A 111 7.47 -9.62 5.28
C LYS A 111 7.18 -8.65 4.14
N ARG A 112 6.19 -7.75 4.32
CA ARG A 112 5.91 -6.70 3.34
C ARG A 112 7.08 -5.74 3.22
N MET A 113 7.66 -5.29 4.33
CA MET A 113 8.81 -4.38 4.33
C MET A 113 10.04 -5.03 3.68
N GLU A 114 10.32 -6.30 4.00
CA GLU A 114 11.39 -7.07 3.36
C GLU A 114 11.20 -7.16 1.84
N ALA A 115 9.98 -7.47 1.39
CA ALA A 115 9.66 -7.53 -0.03
C ALA A 115 9.78 -6.16 -0.71
N LEU A 116 9.31 -5.09 -0.08
CA LEU A 116 9.45 -3.73 -0.62
C LEU A 116 10.92 -3.30 -0.70
N ARG A 117 11.73 -3.63 0.29
CA ARG A 117 13.17 -3.36 0.28
C ARG A 117 13.90 -4.13 -0.82
N ALA A 118 13.56 -5.41 -1.00
CA ALA A 118 14.08 -6.20 -2.12
C ALA A 118 13.67 -5.59 -3.47
N LEU A 119 12.43 -5.13 -3.60
CA LEU A 119 11.97 -4.41 -4.80
C LEU A 119 12.75 -3.11 -5.01
N ASP A 120 12.93 -2.29 -3.96
CA ASP A 120 13.67 -1.02 -4.02
C ASP A 120 15.10 -1.20 -4.54
N ASN A 121 15.76 -2.31 -4.19
CA ASN A 121 17.09 -2.62 -4.70
C ASN A 121 17.12 -2.91 -6.21
N LEU A 122 16.01 -3.39 -6.79
CA LEU A 122 15.88 -3.68 -8.23
C LEU A 122 15.38 -2.46 -9.03
N MET A 123 14.82 -1.46 -8.35
CA MET A 123 14.21 -0.29 -8.97
C MET A 123 15.16 0.53 -9.86
N PRO A 124 16.43 0.82 -9.48
CA PRO A 124 17.31 1.65 -10.30
C PRO A 124 17.49 1.14 -11.74
N SER A 125 17.49 -0.17 -11.94
CA SER A 125 17.61 -0.80 -13.27
C SER A 125 16.27 -0.96 -14.01
N ALA A 126 15.13 -0.85 -13.31
CA ALA A 126 13.81 -1.21 -13.86
C ALA A 126 12.88 -0.01 -14.11
N ILE A 127 13.04 1.08 -13.35
CA ILE A 127 12.13 2.24 -13.35
C ILE A 127 11.89 2.81 -14.75
N ASP A 128 12.92 2.86 -15.60
CA ASP A 128 12.83 3.48 -16.93
C ASP A 128 11.93 2.69 -17.88
N GLY A 129 11.85 1.36 -17.72
CA GLY A 129 11.00 0.50 -18.52
C GLY A 129 9.53 0.42 -18.08
N PHE A 130 9.14 1.11 -17.00
CA PHE A 130 7.76 1.02 -16.50
C PHE A 130 6.77 1.82 -17.34
N ASN A 131 5.65 1.18 -17.67
CA ASN A 131 4.47 1.87 -18.17
C ASN A 131 3.69 2.58 -17.04
N GLU A 132 2.72 3.42 -17.40
CA GLU A 132 1.91 4.18 -16.43
C GLU A 132 1.29 3.29 -15.34
N ARG A 133 0.69 2.15 -15.71
CA ARG A 133 0.07 1.23 -14.74
C ARG A 133 1.07 0.69 -13.72
N GLN A 134 2.29 0.40 -14.17
CA GLN A 134 3.38 -0.05 -13.31
C GLN A 134 3.89 1.08 -12.42
N LEU A 135 4.01 2.31 -12.93
CA LEU A 135 4.38 3.49 -12.15
C LEU A 135 3.36 3.76 -11.04
N ILE A 136 2.08 3.83 -11.39
CA ILE A 136 0.96 4.02 -10.45
C ILE A 136 0.99 2.96 -9.36
N PHE A 137 1.16 1.68 -9.72
CA PHE A 137 1.22 0.59 -8.75
C PHE A 137 2.44 0.70 -7.83
N ASN A 138 3.61 1.05 -8.37
CA ASN A 138 4.83 1.20 -7.58
C ASN A 138 4.77 2.38 -6.61
N CYS A 139 4.11 3.49 -7.00
CA CYS A 139 3.80 4.60 -6.10
C CYS A 139 2.83 4.16 -5.01
N TYR A 140 1.75 3.46 -5.38
CA TYR A 140 0.73 2.97 -4.45
C TYR A 140 1.29 2.07 -3.35
N ILE A 141 2.13 1.07 -3.70
CA ILE A 141 2.64 0.13 -2.69
C ILE A 141 3.62 0.78 -1.69
N ARG A 142 4.25 1.89 -2.10
CA ARG A 142 5.17 2.72 -1.30
C ARG A 142 4.50 3.92 -0.66
N LYS A 143 3.19 4.11 -0.91
CA LYS A 143 2.39 5.22 -0.39
C LYS A 143 2.93 6.60 -0.79
N ILE A 144 3.45 6.69 -2.01
CA ILE A 144 3.84 7.94 -2.67
C ILE A 144 2.60 8.52 -3.33
N ASP A 145 2.36 9.82 -3.16
CA ASP A 145 1.28 10.56 -3.79
C ASP A 145 1.28 10.37 -5.32
N ILE A 146 0.13 9.94 -5.85
CA ILE A 146 -0.08 9.68 -7.27
C ILE A 146 -0.79 10.88 -7.91
N GLY A 147 -1.71 11.50 -7.18
CA GLY A 147 -2.44 12.72 -7.52
C GLY A 147 -2.78 12.84 -9.01
N LYS A 148 -2.48 14.01 -9.56
CA LYS A 148 -2.52 14.29 -11.01
C LYS A 148 -1.14 14.22 -11.66
N LYS A 149 -0.18 13.53 -11.04
CA LYS A 149 1.20 13.40 -11.56
C LYS A 149 1.23 12.74 -12.93
N SER A 150 2.04 13.28 -13.82
CA SER A 150 2.42 12.66 -15.08
C SER A 150 3.33 11.44 -14.86
N GLU A 151 3.52 10.63 -15.90
CA GLU A 151 4.46 9.50 -15.85
C GLU A 151 5.89 9.93 -15.48
N SER A 152 6.34 11.08 -15.98
CA SER A 152 7.68 11.60 -15.65
C SER A 152 7.79 11.95 -14.17
N GLU A 153 6.80 12.64 -13.61
CA GLU A 153 6.79 13.04 -12.20
C GLU A 153 6.70 11.82 -11.26
N MET A 154 5.91 10.81 -11.63
CA MET A 154 5.85 9.54 -10.87
C MET A 154 7.20 8.82 -10.91
N ARG A 155 7.84 8.78 -12.09
CA ARG A 155 9.15 8.16 -12.28
C ARG A 155 10.22 8.83 -11.42
N ASP A 156 10.25 10.16 -11.41
CA ASP A 156 11.19 10.93 -10.60
C ASP A 156 10.89 10.81 -9.10
N SER A 157 9.63 10.78 -8.70
CA SER A 157 9.23 10.53 -7.31
C SER A 157 9.72 9.16 -6.83
N LEU A 158 9.60 8.12 -7.66
CA LEU A 158 10.10 6.77 -7.34
C LEU A 158 11.63 6.74 -7.22
N ARG A 159 12.36 7.41 -8.13
CA ARG A 159 13.83 7.52 -8.05
C ARG A 159 14.26 8.20 -6.75
N GLN A 160 13.59 9.30 -6.39
CA GLN A 160 13.87 10.04 -5.16
C GLN A 160 13.56 9.19 -3.92
N TYR A 161 12.43 8.48 -3.92
CA TYR A 161 12.05 7.59 -2.83
C TYR A 161 13.06 6.47 -2.62
N VAL A 162 13.45 5.76 -3.68
CA VAL A 162 14.43 4.66 -3.60
C VAL A 162 15.78 5.18 -3.11
N LYS A 163 16.23 6.34 -3.59
CA LYS A 163 17.44 6.99 -3.08
C LYS A 163 17.32 7.32 -1.60
N PHE A 164 16.18 7.83 -1.17
CA PHE A 164 15.88 8.17 0.22
C PHE A 164 15.89 6.93 1.14
N THR A 165 15.27 5.82 0.72
CA THR A 165 15.18 4.61 1.54
C THR A 165 16.44 3.75 1.53
N SER A 166 17.32 3.90 0.52
CA SER A 166 18.52 3.08 0.35
C SER A 166 19.47 3.06 1.56
N ARG A 167 19.46 4.11 2.38
CA ARG A 167 20.34 4.27 3.55
C ARG A 167 19.61 4.06 4.88
N MET A 168 18.32 3.74 4.86
CA MET A 168 17.53 3.60 6.07
C MET A 168 17.70 2.22 6.71
N PRO A 169 17.85 2.13 8.04
CA PRO A 169 17.75 0.85 8.74
C PRO A 169 16.31 0.33 8.73
N ASN A 170 16.14 -0.97 8.97
CA ASN A 170 14.86 -1.67 8.83
C ASN A 170 13.77 -1.12 9.76
N ASN A 171 14.13 -0.75 10.99
CA ASN A 171 13.20 -0.17 11.98
C ASN A 171 12.65 1.19 11.54
N VAL A 172 13.45 2.00 10.84
CA VAL A 172 13.04 3.32 10.33
C VAL A 172 12.25 3.18 9.04
N TYR A 173 12.55 2.18 8.21
CA TYR A 173 11.86 1.92 6.95
C TYR A 173 10.35 1.68 7.12
N LEU A 174 9.92 1.20 8.29
CA LEU A 174 8.51 1.09 8.66
C LEU A 174 7.75 2.41 8.45
N TYR A 175 8.43 3.54 8.68
CA TYR A 175 7.92 4.90 8.62
C TYR A 175 8.33 5.64 7.34
N ALA A 176 8.95 4.96 6.36
CA ALA A 176 9.55 5.62 5.20
C ALA A 176 8.57 6.50 4.41
N SER A 177 7.32 6.05 4.25
CA SER A 177 6.31 6.80 3.49
C SER A 177 6.00 8.18 4.06
N PRO A 178 5.54 8.31 5.33
CA PRO A 178 5.24 9.64 5.89
C PRO A 178 6.49 10.48 6.15
N LEU A 179 7.67 9.86 6.28
CA LEU A 179 8.94 10.57 6.40
C LEU A 179 9.46 11.11 5.06
N PHE A 180 9.02 10.54 3.94
CA PHE A 180 9.42 10.98 2.61
C PHE A 180 8.68 12.27 2.26
N LYS A 181 9.43 13.37 2.08
CA LYS A 181 8.87 14.65 1.63
C LYS A 181 8.36 14.52 0.19
N GLN A 182 7.05 14.43 0.06
CA GLN A 182 6.39 14.32 -1.23
C GLN A 182 6.32 15.71 -1.85
N LYS A 183 7.01 15.90 -2.98
CA LYS A 183 6.88 17.10 -3.82
C LYS A 183 5.71 16.95 -4.78
#